data_AF-A0A967S8Q9-F1
#
_entry.id   AF-A0A967S8Q9-F1
#
_cell.length_a   1.000
_cell.length_b   1.000
_cell.length_c   1.000
_cell.angle_alpha   90.00
_cell.angle_beta   90.00
_cell.angle_gamma   90.00
#
_symmetry.space_group_name_H-M   'P 1'
#
loop_
_entity.id
_entity.type
_entity.pdbx_description
1 polymer ?
#
loop_
_entity_poly.entity_id
_entity_poly.type
_entity_poly.pdbx_seq_one_letter_code
_entity_poly.pdbx_strand_id
1 'polypeptide(L)' 'MSRTVVAGTGREVVVGFDHPFVVIGERINPTGRKALAEEMRNGDFSRVDADAV' A
#
# COMPACT_ATOMS: atom_id res chain seq x y z
N MET A 1 -1.89 -19.79 -18.20
CA MET A 1 -1.10 -18.89 -17.34
C MET A 1 -1.93 -18.59 -16.09
N SER A 2 -1.32 -18.54 -14.90
CA SER A 2 -2.01 -18.18 -13.66
C SER A 2 -2.18 -16.65 -13.55
N ARG A 3 -3.26 -16.22 -12.89
CA ARG A 3 -3.48 -14.82 -12.51
C ARG A 3 -3.89 -14.76 -11.04
N THR A 4 -3.44 -13.72 -10.36
CA THR A 4 -3.88 -13.37 -9.00
C THR A 4 -4.67 -12.08 -9.06
N VAL A 5 -5.85 -12.05 -8.45
CA VAL A 5 -6.68 -10.83 -8.34
C VAL A 5 -6.58 -10.31 -6.92
N VAL A 6 -6.21 -9.05 -6.77
CA VAL A 6 -6.23 -8.30 -5.51
C VAL A 6 -7.37 -7.29 -5.61
N ALA A 7 -8.36 -7.40 -4.72
CA ALA A 7 -9.56 -6.57 -4.73
C ALA A 7 -9.65 -5.70 -3.48
N GLY A 8 -9.97 -4.42 -3.67
CA GLY A 8 -10.37 -3.48 -2.62
C GLY A 8 -11.84 -3.08 -2.77
N THR A 9 -12.30 -2.10 -1.98
CA THR A 9 -13.70 -1.65 -1.96
C THR A 9 -14.18 -0.98 -3.24
N GLY A 10 -13.29 -0.52 -4.12
CA GLY A 10 -13.66 0.16 -5.38
C GLY A 10 -12.78 -0.15 -6.58
N ARG A 11 -11.83 -1.09 -6.46
CA ARG A 11 -10.89 -1.42 -7.54
C ARG A 11 -10.37 -2.84 -7.41
N GLU A 12 -10.16 -3.47 -8.56
CA GLU A 12 -9.41 -4.71 -8.69
C GLU A 12 -8.09 -4.47 -9.43
N VAL A 13 -7.05 -5.20 -9.03
CA VAL A 13 -5.75 -5.23 -9.67
C VAL A 13 -5.41 -6.68 -9.97
N VAL A 14 -5.00 -6.98 -11.21
CA VAL A 14 -4.67 -8.33 -11.65
C VAL A 14 -3.16 -8.45 -11.87
N VAL A 15 -2.55 -9.43 -11.22
CA VAL A 15 -1.12 -9.78 -11.37
C VAL A 15 -1.02 -11.06 -12.21
N GLY A 16 -0.36 -10.98 -13.36
CA GLY A 16 -0.16 -12.13 -14.26
C GLY A 16 0.59 -11.77 -15.55
N PHE A 17 0.98 -12.79 -16.31
CA PHE A 17 1.88 -12.66 -17.48
C PHE A 17 1.35 -11.77 -18.62
N ASP A 18 0.03 -11.67 -18.79
CA ASP A 18 -0.62 -10.87 -19.84
C ASP A 18 -1.28 -9.58 -19.30
N HIS A 19 -0.91 -9.19 -18.08
CA HIS A 19 -1.43 -7.99 -17.42
C HIS A 19 -0.35 -6.92 -17.28
N PRO A 20 -0.72 -5.63 -17.15
CA PRO A 20 0.24 -4.57 -16.88
C PRO A 20 1.10 -4.87 -15.64
N PHE A 21 2.32 -4.36 -15.64
CA PHE A 21 3.19 -4.43 -14.47
C PHE A 21 2.52 -3.73 -13.27
N VAL A 22 2.51 -4.41 -12.12
CA VAL A 22 1.89 -3.90 -10.90
C VAL A 22 2.96 -3.38 -9.96
N VAL A 23 2.87 -2.10 -9.61
CA VAL A 23 3.72 -1.47 -8.59
C VAL A 23 3.06 -1.63 -7.22
N ILE A 24 3.81 -2.14 -6.25
CA ILE A 24 3.39 -2.23 -4.85
C ILE A 24 4.09 -1.09 -4.09
N GLY A 25 3.31 -0.16 -3.52
CA GLY A 25 3.86 0.95 -2.74
C GLY A 25 4.45 0.48 -1.42
N GLU A 26 5.60 1.04 -1.03
CA GLU A 26 6.32 0.66 0.21
C GLU A 26 6.33 1.76 1.29
N ARG A 27 5.85 2.98 0.95
CA ARG A 27 5.99 4.16 1.81
C ARG A 27 5.31 4.02 3.18
N ILE A 28 4.16 3.35 3.25
CA ILE A 28 3.43 3.09 4.51
C ILE A 28 4.12 1.92 5.24
N ASN A 29 5.32 2.18 5.73
CA ASN A 29 6.14 1.23 6.46
C ASN A 29 6.82 1.96 7.62
N PRO A 30 6.42 1.71 8.89
CA PRO A 30 7.00 2.39 10.04
C PRO A 30 8.46 1.97 10.31
N THR A 31 8.93 0.87 9.71
CA THR A 31 10.31 0.40 9.88
C THR A 31 11.29 1.43 9.34
N GLY A 32 12.22 1.89 10.18
CA GLY A 32 13.17 2.95 9.81
C GLY A 32 12.57 4.37 9.78
N ARG A 33 11.25 4.53 9.96
CA ARG A 33 10.56 5.82 9.98
C ARG A 33 10.04 6.14 11.39
N LYS A 34 10.94 6.61 12.26
CA LYS A 34 10.62 6.89 13.69
C LYS A 34 9.38 7.76 13.89
N ALA A 35 9.24 8.83 13.09
CA ALA A 35 8.09 9.74 13.16
C ALA A 35 6.78 9.03 12.80
N LEU A 36 6.73 8.32 11.68
CA LEU A 36 5.56 7.54 11.27
C LEU A 36 5.18 6.49 12.34
N ALA A 37 6.18 5.80 12.89
CA ALA A 37 5.94 4.82 13.94
C ALA A 37 5.40 5.44 15.24
N GLU A 38 5.81 6.65 15.60
CA GLU A 38 5.32 7.36 16.78
C GLU A 38 3.91 7.94 16.57
N GLU A 39 3.68 8.59 15.44
CA GLU A 39 2.36 9.11 15.03
C GLU A 39 1.31 7.99 15.02
N MET A 40 1.59 6.85 14.36
CA MET A 40 0.69 5.70 14.34
C MET A 40 0.44 5.10 15.73
N ARG A 41 1.45 5.07 16.61
CA ARG A 41 1.29 4.61 18.01
C ARG A 41 0.38 5.55 18.81
N ASN A 42 0.38 6.83 18.48
CA ASN A 42 -0.48 7.84 19.08
C ASN A 42 -1.85 7.96 18.39
N GLY A 43 -2.11 7.13 17.37
CA GLY A 43 -3.37 7.15 16.61
C GLY A 43 -3.48 8.27 15.57
N ASP A 44 -2.38 8.97 15.27
CA ASP A 44 -2.31 9.93 14.18
C ASP A 44 -1.96 9.21 12.87
N PHE A 45 -2.92 9.20 11.94
CA PHE A 45 -2.79 8.57 10.62
C PHE A 45 -2.66 9.58 9.47
N SER A 46 -2.55 10.87 9.78
CA SER A 46 -2.46 11.93 8.75
C SER A 46 -1.32 11.69 7.75
N ARG A 47 -0.17 11.18 8.22
CA ARG A 47 0.96 10.82 7.36
C ARG A 47 0.71 9.57 6.51
N VAL A 48 -0.05 8.60 7.03
CA VAL A 48 -0.45 7.41 6.27
C VAL A 48 -1.30 7.82 5.07
N ASP A 49 -2.29 8.69 5.31
CA ASP A 49 -3.16 9.20 4.23
C ASP A 49 -2.36 9.98 3.17
N ALA A 50 -1.40 10.81 3.59
CA ALA A 50 -0.53 11.55 2.68
C ALA A 50 0.36 10.62 1.83
N ASP A 51 0.74 9.46 2.37
CA ASP A 51 1.54 8.46 1.65
C ASP A 51 0.70 7.53 0.75
N ALA A 52 -0.64 7.52 0.89
CA ALA A 52 -1.57 6.65 0.17
C ALA A 52 -2.08 7.19 -1.19
N VAL A 53 -1.34 8.13 -1.80
CA VAL A 53 -1.64 8.74 -3.12
C VAL A 53 -1.33 7.85 -4.31
#